data_AF-A0A0D0GLV6-F1
#
_entry.id   AF-A0A0D0GLV6-F1
#
_cell.length_a   1.000
_cell.length_b   1.000
_cell.length_c   1.000
_cell.angle_alpha   90.00
_cell.angle_beta   90.00
_cell.angle_gamma   90.00
#
_symmetry.space_group_name_H-M   'P 1'
#
loop_
_entity.id
_entity.type
_entity.pdbx_description
1 polymer ?
#
loop_
_entity_poly.entity_id
_entity_poly.type
_entity_poly.pdbx_seq_one_letter_code
_entity_poly.pdbx_strand_id
1 'polypeptide(L)' 'MNTKAKLITSLKIWIVIYPAITLFLYLFGKPLAAFPLYQRTLLLTVSLVPCIVFIGLPLINFIISLISAEKNDMSK' A
#
# COMPACT_ATOMS: atom_id res chain seq x y z
N MET A 1 -14.48 6.38 -19.55
CA MET A 1 -13.68 5.28 -18.94
C MET A 1 -14.63 4.23 -18.38
N ASN A 2 -14.51 2.97 -18.80
CA ASN A 2 -15.35 1.86 -18.37
C ASN A 2 -15.28 1.64 -16.84
N THR A 3 -16.42 1.43 -16.19
CA THR A 3 -16.53 1.19 -14.73
C THR A 3 -15.61 0.07 -14.23
N LYS A 4 -15.40 -0.96 -15.07
CA LYS A 4 -14.49 -2.09 -14.79
C LYS A 4 -13.05 -1.63 -14.48
N ALA A 5 -12.53 -0.65 -15.21
CA ALA A 5 -11.17 -0.13 -15.00
C ALA A 5 -11.02 0.63 -13.67
N LYS A 6 -12.08 1.34 -13.24
CA LYS A 6 -12.10 2.02 -11.93
C LYS A 6 -12.08 1.01 -10.78
N LEU A 7 -12.85 -0.07 -10.90
CA LEU A 7 -12.90 -1.14 -9.89
C LEU A 7 -11.54 -1.83 -9.71
N ILE A 8 -10.87 -2.18 -10.81
CA ILE A 8 -9.54 -2.82 -10.76
C ILE A 8 -8.52 -1.89 -10.08
N THR A 9 -8.57 -0.59 -10.39
CA THR A 9 -7.66 0.40 -9.77
C THR A 9 -7.93 0.54 -8.28
N SER A 10 -9.20 0.61 -7.88
CA SER A 10 -9.58 0.65 -6.45
C SER A 10 -9.12 -0.60 -5.70
N LEU A 11 -9.28 -1.78 -6.30
CA LEU A 11 -8.84 -3.05 -5.69
C LEU A 11 -7.32 -3.10 -5.50
N LYS A 12 -6.55 -2.59 -6.47
CA LYS A 12 -5.09 -2.50 -6.35
C LYS A 12 -4.67 -1.62 -5.17
N ILE A 13 -5.30 -0.46 -5.03
CA ILE A 13 -5.04 0.45 -3.91
C ILE A 13 -5.41 -0.22 -2.58
N TRP A 14 -6.55 -0.91 -2.53
CA TRP A 14 -7.01 -1.66 -1.35
C TRP A 14 -5.98 -2.71 -0.91
N ILE A 15 -5.45 -3.50 -1.84
CA ILE A 15 -4.41 -4.52 -1.58
C ILE A 15 -3.13 -3.90 -1.00
N VAL A 16 -2.79 -2.66 -1.36
CA VAL A 16 -1.61 -1.96 -0.79
C VAL A 16 -1.87 -1.46 0.63
N ILE A 17 -3.08 -0.95 0.89
CA ILE A 17 -3.38 -0.24 2.13
C ILE A 17 -3.32 -1.15 3.36
N TYR A 18 -3.96 -2.34 3.33
CA TYR A 18 -4.00 -3.23 4.50
C TYR A 18 -2.63 -3.72 4.97
N PRO A 19 -1.75 -4.26 4.10
CA PRO A 19 -0.41 -4.65 4.52
C PRO A 19 0.41 -3.46 4.99
N ALA A 20 0.27 -2.28 4.37
CA ALA A 20 0.95 -1.07 4.84
C ALA A 20 0.49 -0.65 6.24
N ILE A 21 -0.82 -0.61 6.50
CA ILE A 21 -1.38 -0.31 7.82
C ILE A 21 -0.92 -1.34 8.86
N THR A 22 -0.96 -2.62 8.50
CA THR A 22 -0.57 -3.71 9.40
C THR A 22 0.91 -3.62 9.77
N LEU A 23 1.78 -3.37 8.79
CA LEU A 23 3.22 -3.19 8.99
C LEU A 23 3.51 -1.98 9.90
N PHE A 24 2.84 -0.85 9.67
CA PHE A 24 3.00 0.34 10.49
C PHE A 24 2.48 0.16 11.91
N LEU A 25 1.33 -0.50 12.08
CA LEU A 25 0.82 -0.82 13.41
C LEU A 25 1.73 -1.78 14.15
N TYR A 26 2.36 -2.73 13.45
CA TYR A 26 3.31 -3.67 14.04
C TYR A 26 4.61 -2.98 14.48
N LEU A 27 5.20 -2.15 13.61
CA LEU A 27 6.45 -1.42 13.90
C LEU A 27 6.25 -0.28 14.91
N PHE A 28 5.23 0.55 14.70
CA PHE A 28 5.03 1.78 15.47
C PHE A 28 4.02 1.64 16.60
N GLY A 29 3.24 0.54 16.68
CA GLY A 29 2.21 0.37 17.70
C GLY A 29 2.74 0.35 19.14
N LYS A 30 3.87 -0.33 19.38
CA LYS A 30 4.54 -0.37 20.69
C LYS A 30 5.19 0.99 21.07
N PRO A 31 6.05 1.61 20.24
CA PRO A 31 6.67 2.89 20.60
C PRO A 31 5.66 4.04 20.70
N LEU A 32 4.56 4.00 19.92
CA LEU A 32 3.53 5.04 20.00
C LEU A 32 2.54 4.84 21.15
N ALA A 33 2.57 3.71 21.87
CA ALA A 33 1.66 3.45 23.00
C ALA A 33 1.91 4.37 24.20
N ALA A 34 3.10 4.98 24.29
CA ALA A 34 3.44 5.95 25.34
C ALA A 34 2.82 7.34 25.10
N PHE A 35 2.35 7.64 23.89
CA PHE A 35 1.81 8.95 23.53
C PHE A 35 0.28 8.98 23.61
N PRO A 36 -0.32 10.16 23.91
CA PRO A 36 -1.76 10.37 23.80
C PRO A 36 -2.30 10.00 22.41
N LEU A 37 -3.55 9.52 22.36
CA LEU A 37 -4.18 8.98 21.15
C LEU A 37 -4.05 9.89 19.90
N TYR A 38 -4.19 11.20 20.09
CA TYR A 38 -4.13 12.18 19.00
C TYR A 38 -2.71 12.29 18.41
N GLN A 39 -1.67 12.29 19.25
CA GLN A 39 -0.27 12.34 18.81
C GLN A 39 0.13 11.04 18.12
N ARG A 40 -0.28 9.90 18.70
CA ARG A 40 -0.08 8.58 18.10
C ARG A 40 -0.68 8.52 16.69
N THR A 41 -1.92 8.96 16.54
CA THR A 41 -2.61 8.92 15.24
C THR A 41 -1.94 9.84 14.24
N LEU A 42 -1.53 11.05 14.65
CA LEU A 42 -0.84 12.01 13.79
C LEU A 42 0.52 11.48 13.31
N LEU A 43 1.34 10.94 14.21
CA LEU A 43 2.64 10.38 13.85
C LEU A 43 2.49 9.16 12.95
N LEU A 44 1.50 8.31 13.22
CA LEU A 44 1.19 7.15 12.39
C LEU A 44 0.78 7.59 10.98
N THR A 45 -0.15 8.55 10.83
CA THR A 45 -0.65 8.97 9.51
C THR A 45 0.39 9.75 8.71
N VAL A 46 1.12 10.68 9.34
CA VAL A 46 2.22 11.43 8.69
C VAL A 46 3.31 10.51 8.19
N SER A 47 3.55 9.37 8.85
CA SER A 47 4.57 8.41 8.40
C SER A 47 4.01 7.41 7.39
N LEU A 48 2.77 6.94 7.60
CA LEU A 48 2.11 5.94 6.78
C LEU A 48 1.80 6.47 5.38
N VAL A 49 1.23 7.67 5.28
CA VAL A 49 0.75 8.22 3.99
C VAL A 49 1.89 8.39 2.98
N PRO A 50 3.02 9.05 3.32
CA PRO A 50 4.16 9.15 2.41
C PRO A 50 4.73 7.77 2.07
N CYS A 51 4.80 6.85 3.03
CA CYS A 51 5.31 5.50 2.77
C CYS A 51 4.44 4.75 1.75
N ILE A 52 3.12 4.84 1.84
CA ILE A 52 2.21 4.26 0.84
C ILE A 52 2.42 4.90 -0.53
N VAL A 53 2.54 6.23 -0.59
CA VAL A 53 2.66 6.97 -1.86
C VAL A 53 4.01 6.71 -2.55
N PHE A 54 5.11 6.77 -1.81
CA PHE A 54 6.46 6.66 -2.36
C PHE A 54 6.98 5.23 -2.46
N ILE A 55 6.48 4.29 -1.65
CA ILE A 55 6.95 2.90 -1.61
C ILE A 55 5.82 1.94 -1.98
N GLY A 56 4.67 2.01 -1.30
CA GLY A 56 3.58 1.03 -1.49
C GLY A 56 3.04 0.99 -2.93
N LEU A 57 2.69 2.14 -3.48
CA LEU A 57 2.18 2.31 -4.85
C LEU A 57 3.17 1.85 -5.94
N PRO A 58 4.42 2.34 -5.97
CA PRO A 58 5.39 1.89 -6.98
C PRO A 58 5.73 0.41 -6.86
N LEU A 59 5.81 -0.13 -5.64
CA LEU A 59 6.11 -1.55 -5.41
C LEU A 59 4.99 -2.46 -5.93
N ILE A 60 3.72 -2.10 -5.74
CA ILE A 60 2.60 -2.86 -6.32
C ILE A 60 2.56 -2.74 -7.84
N ASN A 61 2.83 -1.55 -8.39
CA ASN A 61 2.92 -1.38 -9.83
C ASN A 61 4.03 -2.25 -10.42
N PHE A 62 5.17 -2.34 -9.72
CA PHE A 62 6.27 -3.21 -10.11
C PHE A 62 5.86 -4.70 -10.09
N ILE A 63 5.23 -5.17 -9.01
CA ILE A 63 4.75 -6.56 -8.91
C ILE A 63 3.76 -6.89 -10.04
N ILE A 64 2.81 -6.00 -10.30
CA ILE A 64 1.81 -6.19 -11.38
C ILE A 64 2.49 -6.21 -12.75
N SER A 65 3.49 -5.36 -12.96
CA SER A 65 4.28 -5.33 -14.19
C SER A 65 5.06 -6.64 -14.36
N LEU A 66 5.62 -7.19 -13.29
CA LEU A 66 6.36 -8.46 -13.30
C LEU A 66 5.45 -9.62 -13.74
N ILE A 67 4.27 -9.72 -13.12
CA ILE A 67 3.27 -10.76 -13.43
C ILE A 67 2.73 -10.59 -14.87
N SER A 68 2.59 -9.35 -15.35
CA SER A 68 2.12 -9.10 -16.72
C SER A 68 3.19 -9.35 -17.78
N ALA A 69 4.47 -9.16 -17.46
CA ALA A 69 5.59 -9.42 -18.36
C ALA A 69 5.74 -10.92 -18.67
N GLU A 70 5.47 -11.79 -17.70
CA GLU A 70 5.51 -13.25 -17.86
C GLU A 70 4.53 -13.77 -18.94
N LYS A 71 3.41 -13.06 -19.16
CA LYS A 71 2.40 -13.47 -20.14
C LYS A 71 2.85 -13.33 -21.61
N ASN A 72 3.91 -12.58 -21.90
CA ASN A 72 4.41 -12.41 -23.28
C ASN A 72 5.45 -13.45 -23.71
N ASP A 73 6.03 -14.21 -22.78
CA ASP A 73 7.10 -15.17 -23.09
C ASP A 73 6.58 -16.60 -23.34
N MET A 74 5.39 -16.93 -22.84
CA MET A 74 4.77 -18.26 -23.01
C MET A 74 3.98 -18.43 -24.34
N SER A 75 4.03 -17.42 -25.22
CA SER A 75 3.37 -17.41 -26.53
C SER A 75 4.36 -17.28 -27.69
N LYS A 76 5.61 -17.71 -27.49
CA LYS A 76 6.62 -17.78 -28.55
C LYS A 76 7.16 -19.19 -28.71
#